data_AF-A0A9D6FR05-F1
#
_entry.id   AF-A0A9D6FR05-F1
#
_cell.length_a   1.000
_cell.length_b   1.000
_cell.length_c   1.000
_cell.angle_alpha   90.00
_cell.angle_beta   90.00
_cell.angle_gamma   90.00
#
_symmetry.space_group_name_H-M   'P 1'
#
loop_
_entity.id
_entity.type
_entity.pdbx_description
1 polymer ?
#
loop_
_entity_poly.entity_id
_entity_poly.type
_entity_poly.pdbx_seq_one_letter_code
_entity_poly.pdbx_strand_id
1 'polypeptide(L)'
;MRTLGGDVKFPAGEAILLFPATPYLWMVLNWISQGQRFPFHDSAEQWLYVRKATADAEGRFRLEGVPDGEYIVFTWVVWGIASPSGIQKQGGLARSTVLVAGQTDSEIIVSG
;
A
#
# COMPACT_ATOMS: atom_id res chain seq x y z
N MET A 1 10.10 3.05 -0.20
CA MET A 1 10.86 2.55 0.98
C MET A 1 12.31 2.94 0.86
N ARG A 2 13.00 3.22 1.97
CA ARG A 2 14.44 3.53 1.96
C ARG A 2 15.24 2.27 2.33
N THR A 3 16.27 1.95 1.53
CA THR A 3 17.20 0.85 1.86
C THR A 3 18.19 1.29 2.93
N LEU A 4 18.85 0.33 3.60
CA LEU A 4 19.93 0.63 4.54
C LEU A 4 21.12 1.37 3.89
N GLY A 5 21.30 1.21 2.57
CA GLY A 5 22.33 1.91 1.79
C GLY A 5 21.95 3.34 1.38
N GLY A 6 20.74 3.81 1.73
CA GLY A 6 20.28 5.18 1.45
C GLY A 6 19.45 5.31 0.16
N ASP A 7 19.42 4.29 -0.70
CA ASP A 7 18.60 4.30 -1.91
C ASP A 7 17.10 4.33 -1.59
N VAL A 8 16.33 5.04 -2.40
CA VAL A 8 14.86 4.98 -2.37
C VAL A 8 14.38 3.98 -3.42
N LYS A 9 13.53 3.03 -3.00
CA LYS A 9 12.84 2.09 -3.87
C LYS A 9 11.38 2.50 -4.00
N PHE A 10 10.94 2.62 -5.26
CA PHE A 10 9.60 2.99 -5.65
C PHE A 10 8.78 1.74 -6.01
N PRO A 11 7.45 1.76 -5.79
CA PRO A 11 6.53 0.70 -6.22
C PRO A 11 6.30 0.72 -7.74
N ALA A 12 7.34 0.83 -8.55
CA ALA A 12 7.19 0.99 -9.99
C ALA A 12 6.50 -0.23 -10.63
N GLY A 13 5.37 -0.01 -11.31
CA GLY A 13 4.55 -1.07 -11.90
C GLY A 13 3.71 -1.88 -10.91
N GLU A 14 3.78 -1.57 -9.61
CA GLU A 14 3.01 -2.26 -8.58
C GLU A 14 1.60 -1.68 -8.44
N ALA A 15 0.69 -2.51 -7.94
CA ALA A 15 -0.67 -2.09 -7.67
C ALA A 15 -0.75 -1.30 -6.37
N ILE A 16 -1.25 -0.07 -6.47
CA ILE A 16 -1.66 0.76 -5.35
C ILE A 16 -3.11 0.44 -5.04
N LEU A 17 -3.35 -0.05 -3.83
CA LEU A 17 -4.68 -0.40 -3.35
C LEU A 17 -5.13 0.64 -2.32
N LEU A 18 -6.28 1.25 -2.57
CA LEU A 18 -6.90 2.22 -1.67
C LEU A 18 -8.13 1.58 -1.05
N PHE A 19 -8.09 1.36 0.25
CA PHE A 19 -9.19 0.79 1.03
C PHE A 19 -9.84 1.87 1.89
N PRO A 20 -11.17 1.92 2.01
CA PRO A 20 -11.82 2.75 3.03
C PRO A 20 -11.36 2.34 4.44
N ALA A 21 -11.02 3.30 5.28
CA ALA A 21 -10.49 3.09 6.63
C ALA A 21 -11.61 2.70 7.63
N THR A 22 -12.29 1.59 7.37
CA THR A 22 -13.37 1.09 8.23
C THR A 22 -12.82 0.60 9.58
N PRO A 23 -13.62 0.60 10.66
CA PRO A 23 -13.23 0.01 11.94
C PRO A 23 -12.75 -1.45 11.81
N TYR A 24 -13.34 -2.20 10.88
CA TYR A 24 -12.91 -3.56 10.56
C TYR A 24 -11.49 -3.59 9.98
N LEU A 25 -11.17 -2.73 9.02
CA LEU A 25 -9.83 -2.68 8.43
C LEU A 25 -8.78 -2.29 9.46
N TRP A 26 -9.12 -1.38 10.38
CA TRP A 26 -8.25 -1.04 11.52
C TRP A 26 -8.01 -2.23 12.46
N MET A 27 -9.05 -3.02 12.76
CA MET A 27 -8.91 -4.26 13.53
C MET A 27 -7.98 -5.25 12.82
N VAL A 28 -8.14 -5.44 11.51
CA VAL A 28 -7.27 -6.30 10.70
C VAL A 28 -5.82 -5.82 10.74
N LEU A 29 -5.60 -4.51 10.56
CA LEU A 29 -4.25 -3.93 10.62
C LEU A 29 -3.57 -4.11 11.97
N ASN A 30 -4.33 -4.06 13.06
CA ASN A 30 -3.81 -4.32 14.39
C ASN A 30 -3.29 -5.77 14.49
N TRP A 31 -4.06 -6.76 14.02
CA TRP A 31 -3.61 -8.15 13.99
C TRP A 31 -2.35 -8.38 13.14
N ILE A 32 -2.27 -7.74 11.96
CA ILE A 32 -1.07 -7.82 11.11
C ILE A 32 0.16 -7.28 11.85
N SER A 33 0.01 -6.14 12.55
CA SER A 33 1.12 -5.54 13.31
C SER A 33 1.61 -6.42 14.46
N GLN A 34 0.77 -7.33 14.95
CA GLN A 34 1.09 -8.30 16.00
C GLN A 34 1.65 -9.62 15.45
N GLY A 35 1.91 -9.71 14.13
CA GLY A 35 2.43 -10.92 13.49
C GLY A 35 1.43 -12.07 13.41
N GLN A 36 0.13 -11.82 13.65
CA GLN A 36 -0.89 -12.84 13.52
C GLN A 36 -1.13 -13.16 12.04
N ARG A 37 -1.32 -14.45 11.74
CA ARG A 37 -1.71 -14.88 10.39
C ARG A 37 -3.15 -14.43 10.12
N PHE A 38 -3.31 -13.79 8.97
CA PHE A 38 -4.57 -13.28 8.43
C PHE A 38 -5.74 -14.28 8.50
N PRO A 39 -6.92 -13.84 8.96
CA PRO A 39 -8.20 -14.41 8.55
C PRO A 39 -8.85 -13.42 7.58
N PHE A 40 -8.32 -13.28 6.35
CA PHE A 40 -9.24 -12.95 5.28
C PHE A 40 -10.14 -14.19 5.17
N HIS A 41 -11.29 -14.18 5.84
CA HIS A 41 -12.42 -14.74 5.13
C HIS A 41 -12.51 -13.88 3.87
N ASP A 42 -12.31 -14.49 2.71
CA ASP A 42 -12.53 -13.90 1.38
C ASP A 42 -13.98 -13.42 1.27
N SER A 43 -14.40 -12.46 2.08
CA SER A 43 -15.60 -11.71 1.78
C SER A 43 -15.21 -10.81 0.63
N ALA A 44 -15.48 -11.31 -0.58
CA ALA A 44 -15.37 -10.58 -1.84
C ALA A 44 -15.92 -9.14 -1.72
N GLU A 45 -16.86 -8.94 -0.80
CA GLU A 45 -17.41 -7.67 -0.32
C GLU A 45 -16.37 -6.58 -0.02
N GLN A 46 -15.23 -6.87 0.60
CA GLN A 46 -14.23 -5.83 0.89
C GLN A 46 -13.50 -5.38 -0.37
N TRP A 47 -13.22 -6.32 -1.28
CA TRP A 47 -12.59 -6.03 -2.56
C TRP A 47 -13.49 -5.20 -3.48
N LEU A 48 -14.80 -5.18 -3.26
CA LEU A 48 -15.74 -4.33 -4.01
C LEU A 48 -15.49 -2.83 -3.80
N TYR A 49 -14.96 -2.45 -2.63
CA TYR A 49 -14.70 -1.05 -2.30
C TYR A 49 -13.23 -0.65 -2.48
N VAL A 50 -12.39 -1.59 -2.94
CA VAL A 50 -10.98 -1.30 -3.20
C VAL A 50 -10.85 -0.56 -4.52
N ARG A 51 -10.29 0.64 -4.44
CA ARG A 51 -9.84 1.37 -5.64
C ARG A 51 -8.41 0.98 -5.93
N LYS A 52 -8.08 0.83 -7.23
CA LYS A 52 -6.77 0.38 -7.67
C LYS A 52 -6.19 1.34 -8.69
N ALA A 53 -4.91 1.65 -8.55
CA ALA A 53 -4.10 2.31 -9.55
C ALA A 53 -2.79 1.54 -9.73
N THR A 54 -2.13 1.72 -10.85
CA THR A 54 -0.77 1.21 -11.06
C THR A 54 0.18 2.39 -10.90
N ALA A 55 1.23 2.19 -10.11
CA ALA A 55 2.26 3.20 -9.97
C ALA A 55 3.16 3.26 -11.22
N ASP A 56 3.53 4.48 -11.61
CA ASP A 56 4.45 4.75 -12.71
C ASP A 56 5.90 4.36 -12.36
N ALA A 57 6.84 4.62 -13.28
CA ALA A 57 8.25 4.30 -13.10
C ALA A 57 8.90 4.99 -11.88
N GLU A 58 8.32 6.09 -11.41
CA GLU A 58 8.79 6.87 -10.26
C GLU A 58 7.94 6.59 -9.01
N GLY A 59 7.05 5.59 -9.05
CA GLY A 59 6.20 5.23 -7.92
C GLY A 59 5.00 6.16 -7.70
N ARG A 60 4.73 7.09 -8.62
CA ARG A 60 3.59 8.00 -8.54
C ARG A 60 2.35 7.30 -9.07
N PHE A 61 1.21 7.65 -8.51
CA PHE A 61 -0.07 7.10 -8.92
C PHE A 61 -1.15 8.17 -8.84
N ARG A 62 -2.22 7.98 -9.60
CA ARG A 62 -3.41 8.84 -9.55
C ARG A 62 -4.65 7.99 -9.43
N LEU A 63 -5.53 8.39 -8.53
CA LEU A 63 -6.87 7.85 -8.37
C LEU A 63 -7.86 9.01 -8.49
N GLU A 64 -8.79 8.90 -9.43
CA GLU A 64 -9.79 9.94 -9.69
C GLU A 64 -11.16 9.52 -9.14
N GLY A 65 -11.99 10.52 -8.83
CA GLY A 65 -13.35 10.29 -8.33
C GLY A 65 -13.39 9.51 -7.01
N VAL A 66 -12.41 9.73 -6.12
CA VAL A 66 -12.39 9.16 -4.78
C VAL A 66 -13.33 9.99 -3.89
N PRO A 67 -14.38 9.39 -3.31
CA PRO A 67 -15.27 10.09 -2.40
C PRO A 67 -14.53 10.57 -1.16
N ASP A 68 -14.99 11.66 -0.57
CA ASP A 68 -14.50 12.14 0.72
C ASP A 68 -14.58 11.05 1.79
N GLY A 69 -13.54 10.95 2.60
CA GLY A 69 -13.42 9.93 3.64
C GLY A 69 -11.96 9.61 3.98
N GLU A 70 -11.79 8.80 5.03
CA GLU A 70 -10.49 8.29 5.42
C GLU A 70 -10.21 6.97 4.69
N TYR A 71 -8.99 6.84 4.16
CA TYR A 71 -8.55 5.68 3.41
C TYR A 71 -7.18 5.22 3.86
N ILE A 72 -6.90 3.95 3.62
CA ILE A 72 -5.61 3.32 3.82
C ILE A 72 -5.08 2.88 2.46
N VAL A 73 -3.94 3.44 2.09
CA VAL A 73 -3.19 3.09 0.90
C VAL A 73 -2.27 1.92 1.26
N PHE A 74 -2.31 0.87 0.44
CA PHE A 74 -1.38 -0.25 0.48
C PHE A 74 -0.67 -0.38 -0.85
N THR A 75 0.62 -0.69 -0.80
CA THR A 75 1.38 -1.12 -1.96
C THR A 75 2.48 -2.07 -1.52
N TRP A 76 2.86 -2.97 -2.42
CA TRP A 76 4.09 -3.72 -2.25
C TRP A 76 5.24 -2.90 -2.80
N VAL A 77 6.34 -2.80 -2.05
CA VAL A 77 7.61 -2.27 -2.53
C VAL A 77 8.61 -3.40 -2.33
N VAL A 78 8.86 -4.17 -3.38
CA VAL A 78 9.79 -5.30 -3.34
C VAL A 78 10.90 -5.11 -4.34
N TRP A 79 12.11 -5.50 -3.97
CA TRP A 79 13.26 -5.45 -4.88
C TRP A 79 14.17 -6.66 -4.66
N GLY A 80 14.94 -7.00 -5.69
CA GLY A 80 15.97 -8.03 -5.63
C GLY A 80 17.31 -7.44 -5.22
N ILE A 81 18.02 -8.12 -4.32
CA ILE A 81 19.45 -7.89 -4.09
C ILE A 81 20.20 -9.15 -4.52
N ALA A 82 21.26 -8.97 -5.31
CA ALA A 82 22.14 -10.07 -5.67
C ALA A 82 22.85 -10.61 -4.43
N SER A 83 22.78 -11.92 -4.21
CA SER A 83 23.49 -12.64 -3.17
C SER A 83 24.27 -13.81 -3.79
N PRO A 84 25.24 -14.41 -3.07
CA PRO A 84 25.96 -15.58 -3.54
C PRO A 84 25.06 -16.79 -3.88
N SER A 85 23.84 -16.81 -3.35
CA SER A 85 22.86 -17.89 -3.54
C SER A 85 21.71 -17.53 -4.51
N GLY A 86 21.81 -16.41 -5.22
CA GLY A 86 20.81 -15.96 -6.20
C GLY A 86 20.25 -14.57 -5.86
N ILE A 87 19.00 -14.32 -6.23
CA ILE A 87 18.33 -13.05 -5.91
C ILE A 87 17.58 -13.20 -4.58
N GLN A 88 17.99 -12.46 -3.56
CA GLN A 88 17.20 -12.34 -2.34
C GLN A 88 16.18 -11.21 -2.49
N LYS A 89 14.90 -11.53 -2.25
CA LYS A 89 13.83 -10.54 -2.21
C LYS A 89 13.92 -9.73 -0.92
N GLN A 90 13.80 -8.43 -1.05
CA GLN A 90 13.77 -7.44 0.03
C GLN A 90 12.56 -6.54 -0.13
N GLY A 91 12.25 -5.79 0.93
CA GLY A 91 11.12 -4.87 0.98
C GLY A 91 9.92 -5.48 1.69
N GLY A 92 8.73 -5.05 1.30
CA GLY A 92 7.50 -5.49 1.95
C GLY A 92 6.30 -4.61 1.64
N LEU A 93 5.28 -4.73 2.48
CA LEU A 93 4.09 -3.92 2.41
C LEU A 93 4.39 -2.51 2.94
N ALA A 94 4.23 -1.50 2.08
CA ALA A 94 4.18 -0.12 2.50
C ALA A 94 2.71 0.29 2.67
N ARG A 95 2.43 1.08 3.71
CA ARG A 95 1.09 1.59 3.98
C ARG A 95 1.13 3.06 4.37
N SER A 96 0.05 3.78 4.06
CA SER A 96 -0.16 5.16 4.53
C SER A 96 -1.65 5.42 4.72
N THR A 97 -2.01 6.29 5.65
CA THR A 97 -3.39 6.73 5.86
C THR A 97 -3.56 8.10 5.22
N VAL A 98 -4.66 8.30 4.51
CA VAL A 98 -5.01 9.58 3.88
C VAL A 98 -6.44 9.96 4.24
N LEU A 99 -6.64 11.24 4.56
CA LEU A 99 -7.96 11.85 4.58
C LEU A 99 -8.19 12.54 3.22
N VAL A 100 -9.20 12.08 2.49
CA VAL A 100 -9.69 12.75 1.29
C VAL A 100 -10.81 13.68 1.74
N ALA A 101 -10.61 14.98 1.57
CA ALA A 101 -11.59 16.01 1.92
C ALA A 101 -11.63 17.07 0.83
N GLY A 102 -12.80 17.26 0.21
CA GLY A 102 -12.99 18.14 -0.93
C GLY A 102 -12.41 17.58 -2.25
N GLN A 103 -12.77 18.21 -3.37
CA GLN A 103 -12.33 17.83 -4.72
C GLN A 103 -10.91 18.33 -5.05
N THR A 104 -9.96 18.19 -4.14
CA THR A 104 -8.59 18.68 -4.36
C THR A 104 -7.61 17.52 -4.43
N ASP A 105 -6.59 17.66 -5.29
CA ASP A 105 -5.48 16.72 -5.39
C ASP A 105 -4.78 16.58 -4.03
N SER A 106 -4.84 15.39 -3.43
CA SER A 106 -4.11 15.06 -2.20
C SER A 106 -2.81 14.35 -2.54
N GLU A 107 -1.68 14.97 -2.21
CA GLU A 107 -0.37 14.31 -2.28
C GLU A 107 -0.21 13.35 -1.10
N ILE A 108 0.12 12.09 -1.39
CA ILE A 108 0.31 11.04 -0.38
C ILE A 108 1.70 10.45 -0.56
N ILE A 109 2.51 10.52 0.50
CA ILE A 109 3.78 9.81 0.57
C ILE A 109 3.55 8.48 1.27
N VAL A 110 3.82 7.39 0.55
CA VAL A 110 3.68 6.02 1.07
C VAL A 110 5.06 5.45 1.38
N SER A 111 5.35 5.28 2.66
CA SER A 111 6.58 4.66 3.16
C SER A 111 6.25 3.63 4.24
N GLY A 112 6.89 2.46 4.17
CA GLY A 112 6.88 1.45 5.22
C GLY A 112 8.25 1.30 5.86
#